data_AF-A0A7L4QUH0-F1
#
_entry.id   AF-A0A7L4QUH0-F1
#
_cell.length_a   1.000
_cell.length_b   1.000
_cell.length_c   1.000
_cell.angle_alpha   90.00
_cell.angle_beta   90.00
_cell.angle_gamma   90.00
#
_symmetry.space_group_name_H-M   'P 1'
#
loop_
_entity.id
_entity.type
_entity.pdbx_description
1 polymer ?
#
loop_
_entity_poly.entity_id
_entity_poly.type
_entity_poly.pdbx_seq_one_letter_code
_entity_poly.pdbx_strand_id
1 'polypeptide(L)'
;MDADYIAKCAQIASVLEVSGHPKPGNVHRTQDFPDMVFEDFLISGVVIGDNMRKAAHRGSRYHDPENWHKIGLGELIRDSVLETDRWVENNTNLGIVMLLTPLSAAAGMSADLESVPGNVDRIMRATTPQDAVNLYQAINIADAGGMGEQSELDVASEDSMQELIENEVNMFQVLEMSASWDRLAYELTQGMPVTFKTGFPVFRNIKTTQSI
;
A
#
# COMPACT_ATOMS: atom_id res chain seq x y z
N MET A 1 2.10 17.56 5.27
CA MET A 1 1.27 17.48 6.51
C MET A 1 2.09 16.86 7.66
N ASP A 2 1.64 16.93 8.92
CA ASP A 2 2.36 16.31 10.06
C ASP A 2 2.43 14.77 9.95
N ALA A 3 3.59 14.18 10.21
CA ALA A 3 3.84 12.76 10.00
C ALA A 3 3.06 11.87 10.99
N ASP A 4 2.89 12.32 12.24
CA ASP A 4 2.13 11.58 13.24
C ASP A 4 0.64 11.55 12.91
N TYR A 5 0.13 12.67 12.39
CA TYR A 5 -1.22 12.75 11.88
C TYR A 5 -1.44 11.79 10.69
N ILE A 6 -0.52 11.77 9.72
CA ILE A 6 -0.60 10.87 8.56
C ILE A 6 -0.59 9.40 9.01
N ALA A 7 0.31 9.03 9.91
CA ALA A 7 0.40 7.67 10.45
C ALA A 7 -0.91 7.23 11.11
N LYS A 8 -1.49 8.08 11.96
CA LYS A 8 -2.79 7.81 12.59
C LYS A 8 -3.91 7.68 11.58
N CYS A 9 -3.94 8.53 10.55
CA CYS A 9 -4.92 8.41 9.46
C CYS A 9 -4.80 7.07 8.73
N ALA A 10 -3.59 6.61 8.44
CA ALA A 10 -3.34 5.33 7.79
C ALA A 10 -3.81 4.15 8.68
N GLN A 11 -3.49 4.17 9.97
CA GLN A 11 -3.96 3.15 10.93
C GLN A 11 -5.50 3.13 11.03
N ILE A 12 -6.12 4.30 11.18
CA ILE A 12 -7.58 4.44 11.25
C ILE A 12 -8.23 3.96 9.95
N ALA A 13 -7.69 4.32 8.79
CA ALA A 13 -8.20 3.86 7.50
C ALA A 13 -8.16 2.33 7.39
N SER A 14 -7.04 1.70 7.76
CA SER A 14 -6.89 0.25 7.75
C SER A 14 -7.89 -0.43 8.70
N VAL A 15 -8.09 0.10 9.90
CA VAL A 15 -9.04 -0.47 10.88
C VAL A 15 -10.49 -0.28 10.43
N LEU A 16 -10.83 0.86 9.82
CA LEU A 16 -12.17 1.12 9.29
C LEU A 16 -12.52 0.20 8.12
N GLU A 17 -11.54 -0.19 7.32
CA GLU A 17 -11.69 -1.07 6.16
C GLU A 17 -12.30 -2.43 6.58
N VAL A 18 -11.77 -3.06 7.63
CA VAL A 18 -12.30 -4.33 8.15
C VAL A 18 -13.54 -4.15 9.04
N SER A 19 -13.67 -2.98 9.68
CA SER A 19 -14.79 -2.68 10.58
C SER A 19 -16.11 -2.38 9.86
N GLY A 20 -16.07 -2.15 8.54
CA GLY A 20 -17.25 -1.88 7.74
C GLY A 20 -18.24 -3.06 7.72
N HIS A 21 -19.54 -2.77 7.81
CA HIS A 21 -20.60 -3.76 7.65
C HIS A 21 -21.81 -3.17 6.91
N PRO A 22 -22.38 -3.88 5.92
CA PRO A 22 -21.89 -5.12 5.32
C PRO A 22 -20.65 -4.89 4.44
N LYS A 23 -19.70 -5.83 4.45
CA LYS A 23 -18.51 -5.81 3.60
C LYS A 23 -18.57 -7.00 2.61
N PRO A 24 -18.52 -6.76 1.29
CA PRO A 24 -18.62 -7.85 0.33
C PRO A 24 -17.36 -8.74 0.32
N GLY A 25 -17.55 -10.04 0.49
CA GLY A 25 -16.61 -11.09 0.03
C GLY A 25 -15.27 -11.22 0.78
N ASN A 26 -15.12 -10.64 1.98
CA ASN A 26 -13.89 -10.72 2.76
C ASN A 26 -14.19 -10.73 4.27
N VAL A 27 -13.16 -10.93 5.13
CA VAL A 27 -13.28 -10.86 6.58
C VAL A 27 -13.87 -9.53 7.02
N HIS A 28 -14.83 -9.60 7.93
CA HIS A 28 -15.41 -8.44 8.60
C HIS A 28 -15.95 -8.85 9.97
N ARG A 29 -16.46 -7.89 10.73
CA ARG A 29 -16.95 -8.07 12.12
C ARG A 29 -17.85 -9.28 12.40
N THR A 30 -18.49 -9.86 11.40
CA THR A 30 -19.44 -10.97 11.58
C THR A 30 -19.15 -12.14 10.64
N GLN A 31 -17.97 -12.18 10.03
CA GLN A 31 -17.56 -13.23 9.10
C GLN A 31 -16.04 -13.37 9.12
N ASP A 32 -15.58 -14.51 9.60
CA ASP A 32 -14.17 -14.91 9.63
C ASP A 32 -13.90 -16.02 8.59
N PHE A 33 -12.62 -16.30 8.34
CA PHE A 33 -12.14 -17.52 7.68
C PHE A 33 -11.45 -18.46 8.70
N PRO A 34 -11.22 -19.74 8.37
CA PRO A 34 -10.60 -20.69 9.29
C PRO A 34 -9.21 -20.27 9.79
N ASP A 35 -8.51 -19.50 8.98
CA ASP A 35 -7.14 -19.04 9.17
C ASP A 35 -7.05 -17.54 9.46
N MET A 36 -8.11 -16.74 9.29
CA MET A 36 -8.07 -15.29 9.44
C MET A 36 -9.33 -14.75 10.14
N VAL A 37 -9.14 -14.04 11.26
CA VAL A 37 -10.25 -13.45 12.03
C VAL A 37 -10.20 -11.93 12.02
N PHE A 38 -11.33 -11.31 12.34
CA PHE A 38 -11.47 -9.84 12.42
C PHE A 38 -10.35 -9.15 13.22
N GLU A 39 -9.97 -9.69 14.38
CA GLU A 39 -8.94 -9.13 15.26
C GLU A 39 -7.56 -9.06 14.59
N ASP A 40 -7.23 -10.00 13.71
CA ASP A 40 -5.96 -10.03 13.00
C ASP A 40 -5.80 -8.78 12.13
N PHE A 41 -6.85 -8.38 11.42
CA PHE A 41 -6.87 -7.16 10.61
C PHE A 41 -6.80 -5.89 11.46
N LEU A 42 -7.39 -5.89 12.66
CA LEU A 42 -7.28 -4.75 13.59
C LEU A 42 -5.84 -4.55 14.04
N ILE A 43 -5.18 -5.63 14.46
CA ILE A 43 -3.77 -5.62 14.86
C ILE A 43 -2.91 -5.14 13.69
N SER A 44 -3.13 -5.73 12.52
CA SER A 44 -2.41 -5.42 11.29
C SER A 44 -2.55 -3.95 10.89
N GLY A 45 -3.72 -3.34 11.09
CA GLY A 45 -3.93 -1.92 10.85
C GLY A 45 -3.21 -1.01 11.85
N VAL A 46 -3.02 -1.44 13.09
CA VAL A 46 -2.31 -0.66 14.12
C VAL A 46 -0.79 -0.72 13.92
N VAL A 47 -0.22 -1.91 13.69
CA VAL A 47 1.24 -2.12 13.73
C VAL A 47 1.99 -1.45 12.58
N ILE A 48 1.32 -1.17 11.45
CA ILE A 48 1.94 -0.46 10.32
C ILE A 48 2.21 1.03 10.57
N GLY A 49 1.69 1.60 11.67
CA GLY A 49 1.73 3.04 11.93
C GLY A 49 3.11 3.68 11.88
N ASP A 50 4.13 3.01 12.43
CA ASP A 50 5.48 3.57 12.46
C ASP A 50 6.14 3.58 11.08
N ASN A 51 5.85 2.59 10.23
CA ASN A 51 6.29 2.61 8.84
C ASN A 51 5.55 3.66 8.01
N MET A 52 4.26 3.91 8.27
CA MET A 52 3.52 5.02 7.63
C MET A 52 4.07 6.38 8.05
N ARG A 53 4.48 6.54 9.33
CA ARG A 53 5.19 7.73 9.82
C ARG A 53 6.54 7.91 9.12
N LYS A 54 7.31 6.83 8.98
CA LYS A 54 8.60 6.80 8.26
C LYS A 54 8.40 7.20 6.79
N ALA A 55 7.35 6.69 6.13
CA ALA A 55 6.99 7.07 4.76
C ALA A 55 6.68 8.58 4.65
N ALA A 56 5.84 9.11 5.53
CA ALA A 56 5.52 10.54 5.57
C ALA A 56 6.76 11.42 5.79
N HIS A 57 7.65 11.03 6.71
CA HIS A 57 8.91 11.74 6.92
C HIS A 57 9.82 11.71 5.69
N ARG A 58 9.94 10.56 5.02
CA ARG A 58 10.75 10.45 3.79
C ARG A 58 10.18 11.31 2.67
N GLY A 59 8.86 11.35 2.50
CA GLY A 59 8.21 12.24 1.53
C GLY A 59 8.47 13.72 1.82
N SER A 60 8.35 14.14 3.08
CA SER A 60 8.68 15.51 3.49
C SER A 60 10.16 15.86 3.27
N ARG A 61 11.06 14.91 3.54
CA ARG A 61 12.51 15.08 3.40
C ARG A 61 12.96 15.16 1.93
N TYR A 62 12.43 14.29 1.08
CA TYR A 62 12.83 14.16 -0.33
C TYR A 62 11.75 14.77 -1.24
N HIS A 63 11.57 16.09 -1.16
CA HIS A 63 10.56 16.80 -1.95
C HIS A 63 11.04 17.12 -3.37
N ASP A 64 12.36 17.21 -3.60
CA ASP A 64 12.92 17.52 -4.91
C ASP A 64 12.94 16.30 -5.85
N PRO A 65 12.59 16.45 -7.15
CA PRO A 65 12.47 15.34 -8.10
C PRO A 65 13.70 14.43 -8.21
N GLU A 66 14.90 15.01 -8.14
CA GLU A 66 16.15 14.26 -8.22
C GLU A 66 16.38 13.33 -7.02
N ASN A 67 15.59 13.47 -5.95
CA ASN A 67 15.71 12.69 -4.73
C ASN A 67 14.51 11.76 -4.47
N TRP A 68 13.45 11.76 -5.30
CA TRP A 68 12.24 10.95 -5.05
C TRP A 68 12.53 9.45 -4.95
N HIS A 69 13.50 8.93 -5.71
CA HIS A 69 13.96 7.55 -5.61
C HIS A 69 14.47 7.16 -4.21
N LYS A 70 14.92 8.12 -3.40
CA LYS A 70 15.42 7.90 -2.02
C LYS A 70 14.28 7.71 -1.00
N ILE A 71 13.02 7.91 -1.39
CA ILE A 71 11.88 7.59 -0.55
C ILE A 71 11.87 6.08 -0.24
N GLY A 72 12.25 5.23 -1.20
CA GLY A 72 12.35 3.79 -1.02
C GLY A 72 11.00 3.16 -0.66
N LEU A 73 10.01 3.32 -1.54
CA LEU A 73 8.63 2.86 -1.32
C LEU A 73 8.56 1.34 -1.14
N GLY A 74 9.32 0.56 -1.92
CA GLY A 74 9.33 -0.88 -1.80
C GLY A 74 9.89 -1.33 -0.45
N GLU A 75 10.95 -0.67 0.05
CA GLU A 75 11.50 -0.95 1.39
C GLU A 75 10.44 -0.71 2.46
N LEU A 76 9.73 0.41 2.39
CA LEU A 76 8.68 0.76 3.35
C LEU A 76 7.51 -0.22 3.32
N ILE A 77 7.13 -0.71 2.13
CA ILE A 77 6.09 -1.74 1.98
C ILE A 77 6.57 -3.04 2.65
N ARG A 78 7.76 -3.52 2.28
CA ARG A 78 8.34 -4.75 2.86
C ARG A 78 8.46 -4.66 4.37
N ASP A 79 9.00 -3.57 4.90
CA ASP A 79 9.16 -3.36 6.35
C ASP A 79 7.81 -3.33 7.08
N SER A 80 6.73 -2.85 6.42
CA SER A 80 5.37 -2.86 6.98
C SER A 80 4.76 -4.26 7.01
N VAL A 81 5.02 -5.07 5.98
CA VAL A 81 4.59 -6.46 5.92
C VAL A 81 5.37 -7.30 6.94
N LEU A 82 6.69 -7.13 7.02
CA LEU A 82 7.52 -7.75 8.06
C LEU A 82 7.06 -7.39 9.47
N GLU A 83 6.62 -6.15 9.68
CA GLU A 83 6.09 -5.76 10.97
C GLU A 83 4.76 -6.48 11.24
N THR A 84 3.87 -6.57 10.27
CA THR A 84 2.59 -7.27 10.41
C THR A 84 2.78 -8.77 10.73
N ASP A 85 3.68 -9.43 10.00
CA ASP A 85 4.01 -10.86 10.14
C ASP A 85 4.46 -11.24 11.56
N ARG A 86 5.11 -10.31 12.29
CA ARG A 86 5.50 -10.53 13.70
C ARG A 86 4.33 -10.69 14.66
N TRP A 87 3.14 -10.22 14.28
CA TRP A 87 1.95 -10.21 15.11
C TRP A 87 0.87 -11.17 14.60
N VAL A 88 0.82 -11.37 13.29
CA VAL A 88 -0.21 -12.13 12.59
C VAL A 88 0.46 -12.91 11.46
N GLU A 89 0.44 -14.25 11.54
CA GLU A 89 1.05 -15.16 10.56
C GLU A 89 0.17 -15.35 9.30
N ASN A 90 -0.48 -14.31 8.78
CA ASN A 90 -1.37 -14.38 7.60
C ASN A 90 -1.42 -13.07 6.78
N ASN A 91 -1.82 -13.16 5.51
CA ASN A 91 -2.02 -12.00 4.64
C ASN A 91 -3.29 -11.19 4.96
N THR A 92 -3.19 -10.28 5.92
CA THR A 92 -4.32 -9.43 6.32
C THR A 92 -4.30 -8.04 5.69
N ASN A 93 -3.14 -7.51 5.31
CA ASN A 93 -3.02 -6.10 4.95
C ASN A 93 -2.01 -5.76 3.84
N LEU A 94 -1.44 -6.72 3.09
CA LEU A 94 -0.46 -6.41 2.03
C LEU A 94 -0.98 -5.34 1.07
N GLY A 95 -2.20 -5.53 0.54
CA GLY A 95 -2.80 -4.58 -0.39
C GLY A 95 -3.07 -3.21 0.25
N ILE A 96 -3.45 -3.19 1.53
CA ILE A 96 -3.65 -1.94 2.28
C ILE A 96 -2.32 -1.20 2.43
N VAL A 97 -1.24 -1.90 2.81
CA VAL A 97 0.11 -1.34 2.93
C VAL A 97 0.59 -0.78 1.59
N MET A 98 0.39 -1.52 0.49
CA MET A 98 0.78 -1.07 -0.85
C MET A 98 0.08 0.23 -1.27
N LEU A 99 -1.18 0.43 -0.87
CA LEU A 99 -1.92 1.68 -1.13
C LEU A 99 -1.51 2.81 -0.17
N LEU A 100 -1.41 2.51 1.13
CA LEU A 100 -1.17 3.52 2.16
C LEU A 100 0.27 4.04 2.20
N THR A 101 1.25 3.23 1.79
CA THR A 101 2.67 3.64 1.79
C THR A 101 2.94 4.84 0.86
N PRO A 102 2.66 4.77 -0.46
CA PRO A 102 2.84 5.92 -1.34
C PRO A 102 1.91 7.07 -0.98
N LEU A 103 0.69 6.79 -0.50
CA LEU A 103 -0.22 7.84 -0.04
C LEU A 103 0.36 8.62 1.16
N SER A 104 0.98 7.92 2.11
CA SER A 104 1.59 8.53 3.29
C SER A 104 2.81 9.36 2.93
N ALA A 105 3.68 8.85 2.04
CA ALA A 105 4.82 9.59 1.52
C ALA A 105 4.36 10.86 0.75
N ALA A 106 3.38 10.73 -0.13
CA ALA A 106 2.82 11.86 -0.87
C ALA A 106 2.15 12.90 0.05
N ALA A 107 1.41 12.47 1.08
CA ALA A 107 0.83 13.38 2.07
C ALA A 107 1.91 14.13 2.88
N GLY A 108 3.05 13.48 3.14
CA GLY A 108 4.21 14.09 3.78
C GLY A 108 4.86 15.17 2.92
N MET A 109 4.92 14.97 1.60
CA MET A 109 5.51 15.92 0.65
C MET A 109 4.55 17.04 0.20
N SER A 110 3.25 16.83 0.37
CA SER A 110 2.21 17.77 -0.05
C SER A 110 1.97 18.92 0.94
N ALA A 111 1.71 20.10 0.36
CA ALA A 111 1.26 21.28 1.09
C ALA A 111 -0.24 21.23 1.45
N ASP A 112 -1.04 20.54 0.65
CA ASP A 112 -2.49 20.43 0.75
C ASP A 112 -2.98 19.04 0.26
N LEU A 113 -4.27 18.74 0.44
CA LEU A 113 -4.82 17.44 0.02
C LEU A 113 -4.95 17.33 -1.50
N GLU A 114 -5.18 18.45 -2.19
CA GLU A 114 -5.38 18.54 -3.63
C GLU A 114 -4.12 18.14 -4.43
N SER A 115 -2.93 18.36 -3.87
CA SER A 115 -1.65 17.99 -4.48
C SER A 115 -1.25 16.53 -4.28
N VAL A 116 -1.85 15.83 -3.31
CA VAL A 116 -1.50 14.43 -2.97
C VAL A 116 -1.59 13.48 -4.18
N PRO A 117 -2.66 13.49 -5.01
CA PRO A 117 -2.78 12.58 -6.14
C PRO A 117 -1.64 12.73 -7.15
N GLY A 118 -1.26 13.97 -7.48
CA GLY A 118 -0.16 14.24 -8.41
C GLY A 118 1.19 13.81 -7.83
N ASN A 119 1.36 13.95 -6.52
CA ASN A 119 2.56 13.51 -5.82
C ASN A 119 2.67 11.99 -5.72
N VAL A 120 1.56 11.26 -5.55
CA VAL A 120 1.53 9.79 -5.64
C VAL A 120 2.04 9.31 -7.00
N ASP A 121 1.48 9.80 -8.11
CA ASP A 121 1.89 9.39 -9.46
C ASP A 121 3.39 9.65 -9.70
N ARG A 122 3.88 10.81 -9.26
CA ARG A 122 5.29 11.21 -9.36
C ARG A 122 6.24 10.27 -8.62
N ILE A 123 5.97 9.99 -7.34
CA ILE A 123 6.87 9.14 -6.54
C ILE A 123 6.79 7.68 -6.96
N MET A 124 5.63 7.21 -7.43
CA MET A 124 5.47 5.86 -7.96
C MET A 124 6.34 5.69 -9.21
N ARG A 125 6.29 6.62 -10.17
CA ARG A 125 7.14 6.60 -11.38
C ARG A 125 8.64 6.70 -11.08
N ALA A 126 9.00 7.32 -9.96
CA ALA A 126 10.39 7.48 -9.51
C ALA A 126 10.93 6.29 -8.70
N THR A 127 10.17 5.20 -8.58
CA THR A 127 10.62 3.96 -7.94
C THR A 127 11.81 3.36 -8.67
N THR A 128 12.53 2.50 -7.97
CA THR A 128 13.78 1.88 -8.42
C THR A 128 13.63 0.37 -8.61
N PRO A 129 14.60 -0.29 -9.27
CA PRO A 129 14.68 -1.75 -9.28
C PRO A 129 14.77 -2.35 -7.87
N GLN A 130 15.43 -1.67 -6.94
CA GLN A 130 15.48 -2.12 -5.55
C GLN A 130 14.10 -2.05 -4.87
N ASP A 131 13.26 -1.09 -5.24
CA ASP A 131 11.87 -1.06 -4.78
C ASP A 131 11.07 -2.26 -5.32
N ALA A 132 11.31 -2.68 -6.57
CA ALA A 132 10.68 -3.87 -7.14
C ALA A 132 11.10 -5.15 -6.39
N VAL A 133 12.40 -5.32 -6.12
CA VAL A 133 12.91 -6.43 -5.31
C VAL A 133 12.27 -6.45 -3.93
N ASN A 134 12.19 -5.30 -3.26
CA ASN A 134 11.55 -5.23 -1.94
C ASN A 134 10.05 -5.54 -2.00
N LEU A 135 9.35 -5.17 -3.09
CA LEU A 135 7.96 -5.54 -3.30
C LEU A 135 7.81 -7.07 -3.45
N TYR A 136 8.67 -7.72 -4.22
CA TYR A 136 8.66 -9.19 -4.34
C TYR A 136 8.92 -9.88 -3.00
N GLN A 137 9.86 -9.37 -2.21
CA GLN A 137 10.07 -9.83 -0.84
C GLN A 137 8.82 -9.66 0.02
N ALA A 138 8.15 -8.52 -0.07
CA ALA A 138 6.91 -8.25 0.68
C ALA A 138 5.79 -9.23 0.31
N ILE A 139 5.64 -9.55 -0.98
CA ILE A 139 4.66 -10.54 -1.47
C ILE A 139 4.97 -11.93 -0.90
N ASN A 140 6.24 -12.33 -0.85
CA ASN A 140 6.67 -13.61 -0.27
C ASN A 140 6.40 -13.69 1.23
N ILE A 141 6.73 -12.62 1.97
CA ILE A 141 6.52 -12.60 3.43
C ILE A 141 5.04 -12.69 3.76
N ALA A 142 4.20 -11.99 3.01
CA ALA A 142 2.76 -12.02 3.26
C ALA A 142 2.12 -13.39 3.00
N ASP A 143 2.85 -14.37 2.44
CA ASP A 143 2.32 -15.63 1.92
C ASP A 143 0.99 -15.41 1.20
N ALA A 144 1.01 -14.52 0.19
CA ALA A 144 -0.19 -14.10 -0.50
C ALA A 144 -0.76 -15.24 -1.37
N GLY A 145 -1.34 -16.27 -0.72
CA GLY A 145 -1.87 -17.52 -1.25
C GLY A 145 -3.17 -17.40 -2.06
N GLY A 146 -3.39 -16.24 -2.69
CA GLY A 146 -4.54 -15.96 -3.56
C GLY A 146 -4.22 -15.98 -5.05
N MET A 147 -2.95 -16.13 -5.45
CA MET A 147 -2.54 -16.11 -6.86
C MET A 147 -2.71 -17.45 -7.60
N GLY A 148 -3.39 -18.42 -6.99
CA GLY A 148 -3.60 -19.75 -7.55
C GLY A 148 -2.28 -20.54 -7.67
N GLU A 149 -2.36 -21.84 -7.85
CA GLU A 149 -1.23 -22.63 -8.36
C GLU A 149 -0.98 -22.23 -9.83
N GLN A 150 -0.48 -21.03 -10.08
CA GLN A 150 0.17 -20.72 -11.35
C GLN A 150 1.62 -21.14 -11.23
N SER A 151 1.88 -22.36 -11.68
CA SER A 151 3.21 -22.93 -11.95
C SER A 151 4.06 -22.12 -12.95
N GLU A 152 3.67 -20.90 -13.31
CA GLU A 152 4.26 -20.14 -14.42
C GLU A 152 4.99 -18.88 -14.01
N LEU A 153 4.92 -18.43 -12.75
CA LEU A 153 5.80 -17.36 -12.30
C LEU A 153 6.29 -17.65 -10.89
N ASP A 154 7.52 -18.13 -10.82
CA ASP A 154 8.39 -18.02 -9.65
C ASP A 154 8.76 -16.53 -9.44
N VAL A 155 7.73 -15.67 -9.33
CA VAL A 155 7.81 -14.20 -9.46
C VAL A 155 8.89 -13.66 -8.53
N ALA A 156 9.16 -14.33 -7.42
CA ALA A 156 10.05 -13.87 -6.38
C ALA A 156 11.18 -14.85 -6.04
N SER A 157 11.60 -15.67 -7.02
CA SER A 157 12.89 -16.37 -6.94
C SER A 157 14.05 -15.38 -6.81
N GLU A 158 15.18 -15.87 -6.31
CA GLU A 158 16.45 -15.12 -6.35
C GLU A 158 16.81 -14.71 -7.78
N ASP A 159 16.54 -15.57 -8.77
CA ASP A 159 16.78 -15.29 -10.18
C ASP A 159 15.88 -14.14 -10.68
N SER A 160 14.57 -14.15 -10.38
CA SER A 160 13.65 -13.07 -10.76
C SER A 160 14.01 -11.74 -10.09
N MET A 161 14.44 -11.76 -8.82
CA MET A 161 14.92 -10.55 -8.16
C MET A 161 16.20 -10.00 -8.81
N GLN A 162 17.11 -10.88 -9.23
CA GLN A 162 18.33 -10.48 -9.94
C GLN A 162 18.02 -9.91 -11.33
N GLU A 163 17.09 -10.51 -12.06
CA GLU A 163 16.63 -10.00 -13.36
C GLU A 163 16.02 -8.60 -13.28
N LEU A 164 15.30 -8.26 -12.20
CA LEU A 164 14.80 -6.90 -11.99
C LEU A 164 15.92 -5.87 -11.92
N ILE A 165 17.01 -6.21 -11.22
CA ILE A 165 18.18 -5.33 -11.09
C ILE A 165 18.92 -5.22 -12.42
N GLU A 166 19.19 -6.33 -13.09
CA GLU A 166 19.96 -6.37 -14.34
C GLU A 166 19.25 -5.67 -15.50
N ASN A 167 17.92 -5.79 -15.56
CA ASN A 167 17.11 -5.16 -16.60
C ASN A 167 16.60 -3.76 -16.22
N GLU A 168 17.04 -3.24 -15.06
CA GLU A 168 16.62 -1.93 -14.52
C GLU A 168 15.09 -1.75 -14.43
N VAL A 169 14.36 -2.83 -14.12
CA VAL A 169 12.89 -2.81 -14.03
C VAL A 169 12.47 -2.35 -12.65
N ASN A 170 11.78 -1.20 -12.57
CA ASN A 170 11.33 -0.62 -11.31
C ASN A 170 9.95 -1.10 -10.84
N MET A 171 9.60 -0.75 -9.59
CA MET A 171 8.34 -1.18 -8.97
C MET A 171 7.10 -0.73 -9.76
N PHE A 172 7.14 0.49 -10.33
CA PHE A 172 6.04 0.98 -11.16
C PHE A 172 5.83 0.11 -12.40
N GLN A 173 6.90 -0.23 -13.11
CA GLN A 173 6.84 -1.05 -14.32
C GLN A 173 6.31 -2.46 -14.02
N VAL A 174 6.76 -3.06 -12.91
CA VAL A 174 6.23 -4.36 -12.44
C VAL A 174 4.72 -4.29 -12.24
N LEU A 175 4.22 -3.27 -11.54
CA LEU A 175 2.80 -3.10 -11.31
C LEU A 175 2.06 -2.84 -12.64
N GLU A 176 2.63 -2.02 -13.53
CA GLU A 176 2.03 -1.69 -14.83
C GLU A 176 1.75 -2.91 -15.69
N MET A 177 2.63 -3.93 -15.65
CA MET A 177 2.41 -5.21 -16.36
C MET A 177 1.13 -5.91 -15.93
N SER A 178 0.72 -5.78 -14.66
CA SER A 178 -0.47 -6.43 -14.09
C SER A 178 -1.71 -5.55 -14.04
N ALA A 179 -1.59 -4.25 -14.33
CA ALA A 179 -2.65 -3.25 -14.15
C ALA A 179 -3.93 -3.50 -14.97
N SER A 180 -3.89 -4.38 -15.98
CA SER A 180 -5.08 -4.72 -16.77
C SER A 180 -6.00 -5.75 -16.10
N TRP A 181 -5.52 -6.53 -15.12
CA TRP A 181 -6.32 -7.50 -14.36
C TRP A 181 -6.23 -7.31 -12.84
N ASP A 182 -5.19 -6.67 -12.33
CA ASP A 182 -5.05 -6.34 -10.90
C ASP A 182 -5.49 -4.89 -10.63
N ARG A 183 -6.54 -4.74 -9.81
CA ARG A 183 -7.12 -3.43 -9.47
C ARG A 183 -6.22 -2.58 -8.58
N LEU A 184 -5.40 -3.21 -7.74
CA LEU A 184 -4.47 -2.51 -6.88
C LEU A 184 -3.30 -1.96 -7.70
N ALA A 185 -2.77 -2.76 -8.62
CA ALA A 185 -1.78 -2.31 -9.58
C ALA A 185 -2.33 -1.20 -10.50
N TYR A 186 -3.58 -1.32 -10.93
CA TYR A 186 -4.29 -0.26 -11.66
C TYR A 186 -4.37 1.04 -10.85
N GLU A 187 -4.79 0.98 -9.58
CA GLU A 187 -4.81 2.16 -8.70
C GLU A 187 -3.42 2.80 -8.63
N LEU A 188 -2.37 2.03 -8.35
CA LEU A 188 -1.03 2.56 -8.14
C LEU A 188 -0.38 3.14 -9.41
N THR A 189 -0.70 2.60 -10.58
CA THR A 189 -0.08 3.01 -11.85
C THR A 189 -0.85 4.13 -12.55
N GLN A 190 -2.13 4.32 -12.20
CA GLN A 190 -3.00 5.35 -12.81
C GLN A 190 -3.27 6.54 -11.88
N GLY A 191 -2.52 6.69 -10.78
CA GLY A 191 -2.67 7.79 -9.83
C GLY A 191 -3.93 7.70 -8.96
N MET A 192 -4.33 6.47 -8.62
CA MET A 192 -5.42 6.07 -7.72
C MET A 192 -6.80 6.67 -8.10
N PRO A 193 -7.30 6.43 -9.33
CA PRO A 193 -8.54 7.01 -9.80
C PRO A 193 -9.77 6.61 -8.97
N VAL A 194 -9.89 5.36 -8.52
CA VAL A 194 -10.99 4.93 -7.66
C VAL A 194 -10.91 5.68 -6.34
N THR A 195 -9.74 5.75 -5.71
CA THR A 195 -9.55 6.45 -4.43
C THR A 195 -9.89 7.94 -4.54
N PHE A 196 -9.31 8.66 -5.50
CA PHE A 196 -9.41 10.12 -5.55
C PHE A 196 -10.61 10.65 -6.34
N LYS A 197 -11.11 9.93 -7.35
CA LYS A 197 -12.22 10.38 -8.21
C LYS A 197 -13.56 9.77 -7.82
N THR A 198 -13.57 8.68 -7.05
CA THR A 198 -14.81 8.01 -6.63
C THR A 198 -14.93 7.93 -5.11
N GLY A 199 -14.03 7.20 -4.44
CA GLY A 199 -14.10 6.92 -3.01
C GLY A 199 -14.09 8.17 -2.15
N PHE A 200 -13.09 9.04 -2.32
CA PHE A 200 -12.95 10.26 -1.52
C PHE A 200 -14.12 11.25 -1.72
N PRO A 201 -14.53 11.59 -2.97
CA PRO A 201 -15.70 12.44 -3.19
C PRO A 201 -16.99 11.86 -2.59
N VAL A 202 -17.25 10.56 -2.78
CA VAL A 202 -18.44 9.89 -2.23
C VAL A 202 -18.43 9.94 -0.70
N PHE A 203 -17.32 9.58 -0.07
CA PHE A 203 -17.18 9.60 1.39
C PHE A 203 -17.39 11.01 1.96
N ARG A 204 -16.79 12.03 1.33
CA ARG A 204 -16.95 13.44 1.73
C ARG A 204 -18.39 13.92 1.62
N ASN A 205 -19.10 13.52 0.55
CA ASN A 205 -20.51 13.86 0.37
C ASN A 205 -21.42 13.21 1.42
N ILE A 206 -21.19 11.93 1.73
CA ILE A 206 -21.94 11.22 2.78
C ILE A 206 -21.71 11.89 4.12
N LYS A 207 -20.46 12.16 4.50
CA LYS A 207 -20.13 12.84 5.75
C LYS A 207 -20.83 14.20 5.86
N THR A 208 -20.83 15.00 4.79
CA THR A 208 -21.48 16.32 4.79
C THR A 208 -23.01 16.20 4.95
N THR A 209 -23.61 15.13 4.44
CA THR A 209 -25.06 14.90 4.48
C THR A 209 -25.53 14.28 5.80
N GLN A 210 -24.66 13.53 6.48
CA GLN A 210 -24.98 12.76 7.70
C GLN A 210 -24.26 13.26 8.96
N SER A 211 -23.57 14.41 8.90
CA SER A 211 -23.03 15.05 10.09
C SER A 211 -24.20 15.62 10.92
N ILE A 212 -24.51 14.94 12.01
CA ILE A 212 -25.35 15.43 13.13
C ILE A 212 -24.50 16.39 13.98
#